data_AF-A0A1W9HQW9-F1
#
_entry.id   AF-A0A1W9HQW9-F1
#
_cell.length_a   1.000
_cell.length_b   1.000
_cell.length_c   1.000
_cell.angle_alpha   90.00
_cell.angle_beta   90.00
_cell.angle_gamma   90.00
#
_symmetry.space_group_name_H-M   'P 1'
#
loop_
_entity.id
_entity.type
_entity.pdbx_description
1 polymer ?
#
loop_
_entity_poly.entity_id
_entity_poly.type
_entity_poly.pdbx_seq_one_letter_code
_entity_poly.pdbx_strand_id
1 'polypeptide(L)' 'MALMSSEVYDAFVSAGTPEDKARKAAEAIANFDNRFTKIDGEIAVLKWMTGFGLAVSLAILTKLFTG' A
#
# COMPACT_ATOMS: atom_id res chain seq x y z
N MET A 1 6.12 7.63 -13.27
CA MET A 1 5.35 7.13 -14.42
C MET A 1 4.77 5.80 -14.02
N ALA A 2 3.44 5.66 -14.00
CA ALA A 2 2.84 4.35 -13.87
C ALA A 2 3.14 3.60 -15.16
N LEU A 3 4.02 2.59 -15.08
CA LEU A 3 4.12 1.59 -16.14
C LEU A 3 2.75 0.92 -16.15
N MET A 4 1.95 1.23 -17.17
CA MET A 4 0.73 0.49 -17.49
C MET A 4 1.03 -1.00 -17.34
N SER A 5 0.26 -1.71 -16.50
CA SER A 5 0.43 -3.16 -16.39
C SER A 5 0.03 -3.75 -17.74
N SER A 6 1.03 -4.21 -18.48
CA SER A 6 0.85 -4.84 -19.79
C SER A 6 -0.05 -6.07 -19.65
N GLU A 7 0.03 -6.78 -18.52
CA GLU A 7 -0.83 -7.93 -18.25
C GLU A 7 -2.31 -7.54 -18.16
N VAL A 8 -2.63 -6.44 -17.48
CA VAL A 8 -4.01 -5.95 -17.34
C VAL A 8 -4.56 -5.47 -18.67
N TYR A 9 -3.73 -4.78 -19.46
CA TYR A 9 -4.11 -4.36 -20.81
C TYR A 9 -4.34 -5.53 -21.76
N ASP A 10 -3.40 -6.48 -21.82
CA ASP A 10 -3.49 -7.65 -22.69
C ASP A 10 -4.72 -8.50 -22.33
N ALA A 11 -5.05 -8.60 -21.04
CA ALA A 11 -6.27 -9.24 -20.57
C ALA A 11 -7.53 -8.52 -21.08
N PHE A 12 -7.58 -7.19 -21.01
CA PHE A 12 -8.73 -6.41 -21.53
C PHE A 12 -8.87 -6.50 -23.05
N VAL A 13 -7.76 -6.44 -23.79
CA VAL A 13 -7.74 -6.61 -25.25
C VAL A 13 -8.20 -8.01 -25.63
N SER A 14 -7.71 -9.05 -24.93
CA SER A 14 -8.14 -10.44 -25.13
C SER A 14 -9.62 -10.66 -24.81
N ALA A 15 -10.18 -9.85 -23.90
CA ALA A 15 -11.61 -9.83 -23.60
C ALA A 15 -12.46 -9.05 -24.62
N GLY A 16 -11.86 -8.51 -25.68
CA GLY A 16 -12.55 -7.76 -26.73
C GLY A 16 -12.79 -6.29 -26.39
N THR A 17 -12.12 -5.73 -25.39
CA THR A 17 -12.21 -4.31 -25.05
C THR A 17 -11.45 -3.48 -26.09
N PRO A 18 -12.02 -2.36 -26.59
CA PRO A 18 -11.30 -1.42 -27.45
C PRO A 18 -9.98 -0.95 -26.82
N GLU A 19 -8.91 -0.85 -27.61
CA GLU A 19 -7.55 -0.55 -27.11
C GLU A 19 -7.48 0.74 -26.28
N ASP A 20 -8.20 1.78 -26.69
CA ASP A 20 -8.23 3.07 -25.99
C ASP A 20 -8.83 2.94 -24.58
N LYS A 21 -9.84 2.08 -24.42
CA LYS A 21 -10.48 1.78 -23.14
C LYS A 21 -9.65 0.82 -22.29
N ALA A 22 -9.07 -0.21 -22.91
CA ALA A 22 -8.17 -1.15 -22.25
C ALA A 22 -6.97 -0.42 -21.65
N ARG A 23 -6.36 0.51 -22.40
CA ARG A 23 -5.22 1.30 -21.92
C ARG A 23 -5.60 2.19 -20.74
N LYS A 24 -6.70 2.94 -20.85
CA LYS A 24 -7.20 3.78 -19.75
C LYS A 24 -7.52 2.99 -18.50
N ALA A 25 -8.11 1.80 -18.64
CA ALA A 25 -8.41 0.93 -17.51
C ALA A 25 -7.13 0.41 -16.84
N ALA A 26 -6.15 -0.05 -17.62
CA ALA A 26 -4.86 -0.51 -17.12
C ALA A 26 -4.06 0.62 -16.43
N GLU A 27 -4.07 1.83 -16.99
CA GLU A 27 -3.46 3.02 -16.37
C GLU A 27 -4.15 3.39 -15.04
N ALA A 28 -5.48 3.32 -14.98
CA ALA A 28 -6.21 3.58 -13.75
C ALA A 28 -5.84 2.58 -12.65
N ILE A 29 -5.72 1.30 -12.98
CA ILE A 29 -5.31 0.23 -12.05
C ILE A 29 -3.86 0.44 -11.59
N ALA A 30 -2.94 0.74 -12.51
CA ALA A 30 -1.54 1.00 -12.16
C ALA A 30 -1.36 2.23 -11.26
N ASN A 31 -2.24 3.23 -11.37
CA ASN A 31 -2.25 4.37 -10.45
C ASN A 31 -2.68 3.99 -9.02
N PHE A 32 -3.51 2.96 -8.83
CA PHE A 32 -3.86 2.48 -7.50
C PHE A 32 -2.68 1.79 -6.81
N ASP A 33 -1.86 1.05 -7.56
CA ASP A 33 -0.68 0.35 -7.03
C ASP A 33 0.31 1.32 -6.34
N ASN A 34 0.58 2.47 -6.98
CA ASN A 34 1.37 3.54 -6.39
C ASN A 34 0.77 4.10 -5.10
N ARG A 35 -0.57 4.20 -5.02
CA ARG A 35 -1.26 4.66 -3.81
C ARG A 35 -1.17 3.62 -2.69
N PHE A 36 -1.26 2.33 -3.01
CA PHE A 36 -1.08 1.26 -2.03
C PHE A 36 0.33 1.24 -1.46
N THR A 37 1.35 1.34 -2.31
CA THR A 37 2.76 1.41 -1.87
C THR A 37 2.99 2.58 -0.89
N LYS A 38 2.40 3.75 -1.18
CA LYS A 38 2.47 4.90 -0.28
C LYS A 38 1.78 4.63 1.06
N ILE A 39 0.56 4.08 1.03
CA ILE A 39 -0.20 3.74 2.22
C ILE A 39 0.54 2.71 3.07
N ASP A 40 1.13 1.69 2.46
CA ASP A 40 1.91 0.66 3.17
C ASP A 40 3.11 1.27 3.89
N GLY A 41 3.80 2.22 3.26
CA GLY A 41 4.88 2.97 3.89
C GLY A 41 4.41 3.79 5.09
N GLU A 42 3.31 4.53 4.96
CA GLU A 42 2.71 5.30 6.05
C GLU A 42 2.24 4.39 7.21
N ILE A 43 1.62 3.25 6.89
CA ILE A 43 1.19 2.24 7.88
C ILE A 43 2.41 1.61 8.58
N ALA A 44 3.50 1.33 7.87
CA ALA A 44 4.70 0.78 8.47
C ALA A 44 5.28 1.73 9.53
N VAL A 45 5.36 3.03 9.22
CA VAL A 45 5.79 4.07 10.17
C VAL A 45 4.84 4.13 11.37
N LEU A 46 3.53 4.15 11.13
CA LEU A 46 2.54 4.20 12.20
C LEU A 46 2.65 2.98 13.13
N LYS A 47 2.79 1.77 12.58
CA LYS A 47 2.99 0.53 13.34
C LYS A 47 4.23 0.60 14.24
N TRP A 48 5.35 1.11 13.71
CA TRP A 48 6.57 1.31 14.50
C TRP A 48 6.36 2.30 15.64
N MET A 49 5.70 3.42 15.39
CA MET A 49 5.41 4.42 16.42
C MET A 49 4.51 3.86 17.52
N THR A 50 3.44 3.15 17.15
CA THR A 50 2.54 2.50 18.11
C THR A 50 3.28 1.43 18.92
N GLY A 51 4.08 0.58 18.27
CA GLY A 51 4.88 -0.45 18.94
C GLY A 51 5.89 0.15 19.93
N PHE A 52 6.59 1.21 19.53
CA PHE A 52 7.52 1.93 20.40
C PHE A 52 6.81 2.58 21.58
N GLY A 53 5.67 3.25 21.34
CA GLY A 53 4.85 3.84 22.40
C GLY A 53 4.41 2.80 23.43
N LEU A 54 3.92 1.64 22.97
CA LEU A 54 3.55 0.52 23.84
C LEU A 54 4.75 -0.01 24.64
N ALA A 55 5.92 -0.15 24.02
CA ALA A 55 7.13 -0.59 24.71
C ALA A 55 7.54 0.38 25.83
N VAL A 56 7.47 1.69 25.57
CA VAL A 56 7.73 2.72 26.59
C VAL A 56 6.70 2.66 27.71
N SER A 57 5.40 2.54 27.40
CA SER A 57 4.36 2.40 28.41
C SER A 57 4.58 1.17 29.29
N LEU A 58 4.92 0.03 28.69
CA LEU A 58 5.25 -1.19 29.45
C LEU A 58 6.50 -1.00 30.30
N ALA A 59 7.56 -0.38 29.78
CA ALA A 59 8.78 -0.12 30.55
C ALA A 59 8.52 0.76 31.80
N ILE A 60 7.67 1.79 31.66
CA ILE A 60 7.25 2.64 32.78
C ILE A 60 6.45 1.82 33.80
N LEU A 61 5.47 1.03 33.34
CA LEU A 61 4.65 0.18 34.20
C LEU A 61 5.53 -0.83 34.95
N THR A 62 6.42 -1.54 34.25
CA THR A 62 7.34 -2.49 34.88
C THR A 62 8.21 -1.82 35.95
N LYS A 63 8.76 -0.63 35.67
CA LYS A 63 9.54 0.13 36.66
C LYS A 63 8.71 0.57 37.86
N LEU A 64 7.44 0.92 37.66
CA LEU A 64 6.54 1.35 38.74
C LEU A 64 6.15 0.20 39.69
N PHE A 65 5.99 -1.02 39.16
CA PHE A 65 5.52 -2.18 39.93
C PHE A 65 6.63 -3.13 40.40
N THR A 66 7.87 -2.95 39.90
CA THR A 66 9.03 -3.77 40.27
C THR A 66 10.11 -2.97 41.00
N GLY A 67 9.97 -1.65 41.09
CA GLY A 67 10.88 -0.73 41.77
C GLY A 67 10.44 -0.38 43.19
#